data_AF-A0A6J5G9L1-F1
#
_entry.id   AF-A0A6J5G9L1-F1
#
_cell.length_a   1.000
_cell.length_b   1.000
_cell.length_c   1.000
_cell.angle_alpha   90.00
_cell.angle_beta   90.00
_cell.angle_gamma   90.00
#
_symmetry.space_group_name_H-M   'P 1'
#
loop_
_entity.id
_entity.type
_entity.pdbx_description
1 polymer ?
#
loop_
_entity_poly.entity_id
_entity_poly.type
_entity_poly.pdbx_seq_one_letter_code
_entity_poly.pdbx_strand_id
1 'polypeptide(L)'
;MNSAETLQSIQELNLSYLALAQRLLRDDRAAGMFRLGLSERVADLLAGLTLAQIVKLAACNQLLCFFRINDHQMLSVLATPAKHIDVARTHAAVLLAGQPAEQFA
;
A
#
# COMPACT_ATOMS: atom_id res chain seq x y z
N MET A 1 -15.35 15.45 -13.08
CA MET A 1 -14.66 15.58 -11.77
C MET A 1 -14.15 16.99 -11.62
N ASN A 2 -14.50 17.67 -10.53
CA ASN A 2 -13.88 18.93 -10.15
C ASN A 2 -12.47 18.67 -9.60
N SER A 3 -11.47 19.47 -9.97
CA SER A 3 -10.09 19.30 -9.49
C SER A 3 -9.98 19.34 -7.95
N ALA A 4 -10.86 20.10 -7.29
CA ALA A 4 -10.93 20.15 -5.82
C ALA A 4 -11.41 18.83 -5.21
N GLU A 5 -12.42 18.18 -5.81
CA GLU A 5 -12.93 16.87 -5.38
C GLU A 5 -11.87 15.78 -5.56
N THR A 6 -11.14 15.82 -6.68
CA THR A 6 -10.03 14.89 -6.95
C THR A 6 -8.93 15.05 -5.90
N LEU A 7 -8.57 16.29 -5.56
CA LEU A 7 -7.55 16.55 -4.55
C LEU A 7 -7.98 16.05 -3.17
N GLN A 8 -9.24 16.32 -2.78
CA GLN A 8 -9.79 15.82 -1.53
C GLN A 8 -9.74 14.27 -1.48
N SER A 9 -10.11 13.61 -2.57
CA SER A 9 -10.05 12.14 -2.66
C SER A 9 -8.63 11.60 -2.49
N ILE A 10 -7.62 12.29 -3.05
CA ILE A 10 -6.20 11.94 -2.86
C ILE A 10 -5.82 12.05 -1.38
N GLN A 11 -6.22 13.13 -0.72
CA GLN A 11 -5.88 13.35 0.70
C GLN A 11 -6.55 12.31 1.61
N GLU A 12 -7.81 11.95 1.33
CA GLU A 12 -8.54 10.91 2.06
C GLU A 12 -7.90 9.51 1.88
N LEU A 13 -7.46 9.18 0.66
CA LEU A 13 -6.74 7.94 0.39
C LEU A 13 -5.39 7.91 1.11
N ASN A 14 -4.62 8.99 1.07
CA ASN A 14 -3.34 9.08 1.76
C ASN A 14 -3.51 8.90 3.28
N LEU A 15 -4.51 9.55 3.88
CA LEU A 15 -4.81 9.42 5.30
C LEU A 15 -5.17 7.97 5.66
N SER A 16 -6.06 7.37 4.87
CA SER A 16 -6.50 5.98 5.07
C SER A 16 -5.35 4.99 4.95
N TYR A 17 -4.47 5.18 3.97
CA TYR A 17 -3.29 4.34 3.77
C TYR A 17 -2.30 4.45 4.95
N LEU A 18 -1.94 5.67 5.37
CA LEU A 18 -1.01 5.89 6.49
C LEU A 18 -1.54 5.31 7.80
N ALA A 19 -2.84 5.47 8.07
CA ALA A 19 -3.48 4.89 9.26
C ALA A 19 -3.45 3.35 9.24
N LEU A 20 -3.76 2.74 8.09
CA LEU A 20 -3.66 1.29 7.92
C LEU A 20 -2.22 0.80 8.10
N ALA A 21 -1.25 1.52 7.53
CA ALA A 21 0.15 1.16 7.64
C ALA A 21 0.61 1.13 9.11
N GLN A 22 0.29 2.16 9.90
CA GLN A 22 0.60 2.17 11.32
C GLN A 22 -0.05 1.03 12.08
N ARG A 23 -1.33 0.73 11.79
CA ARG A 23 -2.04 -0.37 12.44
C ARG A 23 -1.37 -1.71 12.17
N LEU A 24 -1.10 -2.02 10.90
CA LEU A 24 -0.45 -3.29 10.53
C LEU A 24 0.94 -3.43 11.17
N LEU A 25 1.72 -2.35 11.20
CA LEU A 25 3.06 -2.35 11.81
C LEU A 25 3.04 -2.53 13.33
N ARG A 26 1.98 -2.08 14.01
CA ARG A 26 1.79 -2.27 15.46
C ARG A 26 1.26 -3.66 15.79
N ASP A 27 0.37 -4.20 14.97
CA ASP A 27 -0.25 -5.51 15.18
C ASP A 27 0.77 -6.64 14.96
N ASP A 28 1.48 -6.61 13.83
CA ASP A 28 2.60 -7.51 13.51
C ASP A 28 3.55 -6.79 12.55
N ARG A 29 4.68 -6.30 13.08
CA ARG A 29 5.64 -5.51 12.30
C ARG A 29 6.17 -6.26 11.08
N ALA A 30 6.54 -7.53 11.23
CA ALA A 30 7.12 -8.31 10.14
C ALA A 30 6.09 -8.58 9.04
N ALA A 31 4.87 -9.00 9.42
CA ALA A 31 3.79 -9.21 8.46
C ALA A 31 3.34 -7.88 7.82
N GLY A 32 3.31 -6.78 8.59
CA GLY A 32 2.98 -5.44 8.11
C GLY A 32 3.97 -4.95 7.06
N MET A 33 5.27 -5.05 7.34
CA MET A 33 6.34 -4.72 6.37
C MET A 33 6.18 -5.50 5.07
N PHE A 34 5.96 -6.81 5.17
CA PHE A 34 5.78 -7.68 4.01
C PHE A 34 4.52 -7.33 3.18
N ARG A 35 3.39 -7.10 3.86
CA ARG A 35 2.12 -6.74 3.20
C ARG A 35 2.17 -5.37 2.54
N LEU A 36 2.88 -4.43 3.15
CA LEU A 36 3.00 -3.06 2.64
C LEU A 36 4.16 -2.89 1.65
N GLY A 37 5.09 -3.86 1.59
CA GLY A 37 6.30 -3.76 0.77
C GLY A 37 7.25 -2.67 1.28
N LEU A 38 7.46 -2.59 2.60
CA LEU A 38 8.28 -1.56 3.23
C LEU A 38 9.63 -2.09 3.69
N SER A 39 10.66 -1.26 3.53
CA SER A 39 11.94 -1.50 4.21
C SER A 39 11.81 -1.25 5.71
N GLU A 40 12.76 -1.81 6.47
CA GLU A 40 12.80 -1.67 7.93
C GLU A 40 12.82 -0.20 8.38
N ARG A 41 13.67 0.60 7.73
CA ARG A 41 13.82 2.03 8.04
C ARG A 41 12.53 2.82 7.80
N VAL A 42 11.80 2.50 6.73
CA VAL A 42 10.52 3.16 6.43
C VAL A 42 9.45 2.72 7.43
N ALA A 43 9.44 1.44 7.81
CA ALA A 43 8.52 0.94 8.83
C ALA A 43 8.74 1.62 10.19
N ASP A 44 9.99 1.82 10.61
CA ASP A 44 10.31 2.52 11.85
C ASP A 44 9.85 3.99 11.83
N LEU A 45 10.11 4.69 10.72
CA LEU A 45 9.64 6.05 10.55
C LEU A 45 8.11 6.13 10.62
N LEU A 46 7.41 5.29 9.85
CA LEU A 46 5.94 5.27 9.81
C LEU A 46 5.33 4.92 11.17
N ALA A 47 5.89 3.95 11.89
CA ALA A 47 5.41 3.55 13.21
C ALA A 47 5.55 4.69 14.26
N GLY A 48 6.59 5.53 14.11
CA GLY A 48 6.88 6.65 15.00
C GLY A 48 6.14 7.97 14.67
N LEU A 49 5.43 8.06 13.53
CA LEU A 49 4.70 9.28 13.19
C LEU A 49 3.56 9.57 14.18
N THR A 50 3.48 10.83 14.59
CA THR A 50 2.33 11.36 15.34
C THR A 50 1.12 11.58 14.42
N LEU A 51 -0.07 11.67 15.00
CA LEU A 51 -1.30 11.97 14.25
C LEU A 51 -1.17 13.28 13.45
N ALA A 52 -0.57 14.33 14.04
CA ALA A 52 -0.36 15.60 13.35
C ALA A 52 0.56 15.46 12.13
N GLN A 53 1.61 14.62 12.21
CA GLN A 53 2.50 14.36 11.08
C GLN A 53 1.82 13.52 10.00
N ILE A 54 0.97 12.55 10.37
CA ILE A 54 0.17 11.76 9.42
C ILE A 54 -0.79 12.67 8.65
N VAL A 55 -1.55 13.52 9.35
CA VAL A 55 -2.48 14.47 8.70
C VAL A 55 -1.72 15.41 7.77
N LYS A 56 -0.55 15.89 8.18
CA LYS A 56 0.32 16.73 7.34
C LYS A 56 0.76 16.01 6.07
N LEU A 57 1.20 14.75 6.16
CA LEU A 57 1.60 13.95 4.99
C LEU A 57 0.39 13.64 4.10
N ALA A 58 -0.76 13.32 4.71
CA ALA A 58 -1.97 13.03 3.96
C ALA A 58 -2.45 14.21 3.12
N ALA A 59 -2.23 15.45 3.58
CA ALA A 59 -2.56 16.67 2.84
C ALA A 59 -1.77 16.88 1.53
N CYS A 60 -0.77 16.04 1.23
CA CYS A 60 -0.06 16.09 -0.05
C CYS A 60 -1.00 15.86 -1.24
N ASN A 61 -0.79 16.64 -2.30
CA ASN A 61 -1.58 16.57 -3.55
C ASN A 61 -1.17 15.41 -4.46
N GLN A 62 -0.29 14.52 -3.98
CA GLN A 62 0.22 13.35 -4.68
C GLN A 62 -0.16 12.12 -3.87
N LEU A 63 -0.47 11.02 -4.57
CA LEU A 63 -0.68 9.74 -3.91
C LEU A 63 0.63 9.27 -3.26
N LEU A 64 0.56 8.92 -1.98
CA LEU A 64 1.69 8.35 -1.24
C LEU A 64 1.81 6.83 -1.44
N CYS A 65 0.71 6.18 -1.80
CA CYS A 65 0.66 4.77 -2.14
C CYS A 65 0.42 4.58 -3.63
N PHE A 66 1.23 3.73 -4.25
CA PHE A 66 1.09 3.35 -5.65
C PHE A 66 0.42 2.00 -5.79
N PHE A 67 -0.08 1.74 -6.99
CA PHE A 67 -0.64 0.46 -7.34
C PHE A 67 0.47 -0.59 -7.44
N ARG A 68 0.52 -1.50 -6.46
CA ARG A 68 1.60 -2.50 -6.34
C ARG A 68 1.68 -3.44 -7.55
N ILE A 69 0.57 -3.70 -8.23
CA ILE A 69 0.52 -4.59 -9.40
C ILE A 69 0.61 -3.75 -10.68
N ASN A 70 1.80 -3.22 -10.98
CA ASN A 70 2.02 -2.40 -12.18
C ASN A 70 2.54 -3.19 -13.41
N ASP A 71 2.56 -4.52 -13.32
CA ASP A 71 2.85 -5.40 -14.45
C ASP A 71 1.56 -5.88 -15.11
N HIS A 72 1.42 -5.66 -16.42
CA HIS A 72 0.22 -6.02 -17.18
C HIS A 72 -0.06 -7.53 -17.13
N GLN A 73 0.97 -8.38 -17.24
CA GLN A 73 0.78 -9.83 -17.26
C GLN A 73 0.31 -10.32 -15.88
N MET A 74 0.94 -9.84 -14.81
CA MET A 74 0.51 -10.13 -13.44
C MET A 74 -0.93 -9.67 -13.20
N LEU A 75 -1.27 -8.44 -13.60
CA LEU A 75 -2.61 -7.90 -13.43
C LEU A 75 -3.65 -8.71 -14.22
N SER A 76 -3.34 -9.10 -15.45
CA SER A 76 -4.21 -9.90 -16.32
C SER A 76 -4.49 -11.28 -15.71
N VAL A 77 -3.46 -11.95 -15.18
CA VAL A 77 -3.60 -13.24 -14.48
C VAL A 77 -4.49 -13.10 -13.25
N LEU A 78 -4.30 -12.04 -12.45
CA LEU A 78 -5.07 -11.81 -11.22
C LEU A 78 -6.51 -11.34 -11.45
N ALA A 79 -6.76 -10.64 -12.55
CA ALA A 79 -8.09 -10.18 -12.93
C ALA A 79 -8.94 -11.28 -13.59
N THR A 80 -8.31 -12.36 -14.07
CA THR A 80 -9.04 -13.47 -14.69
C THR A 80 -9.79 -14.28 -13.63
N PRO A 81 -11.11 -14.52 -13.79
CA PRO A 81 -11.88 -15.31 -12.82
C PRO A 81 -11.33 -16.74 -12.75
N ALA A 82 -10.73 -17.10 -11.61
CA ALA A 82 -10.31 -18.47 -11.40
C ALA A 82 -11.51 -19.36 -11.06
N LYS A 83 -11.53 -20.59 -11.57
CA LYS A 83 -12.52 -21.60 -11.20
C LYS A 83 -12.49 -21.94 -9.69
N HIS A 84 -11.36 -21.71 -9.02
CA HIS A 84 -11.17 -21.88 -7.59
C HIS A 84 -10.54 -20.62 -6.96
N ILE A 85 -11.31 -19.93 -6.10
CA ILE A 85 -10.93 -18.66 -5.47
C ILE A 85 -9.70 -18.80 -4.57
N ASP A 86 -9.56 -19.92 -3.85
CA ASP A 86 -8.45 -20.13 -2.92
C ASP A 86 -7.10 -20.29 -3.64
N VAL A 87 -7.12 -20.92 -4.82
CA VAL A 87 -5.93 -21.06 -5.68
C VAL A 87 -5.51 -19.68 -6.20
N ALA A 88 -6.45 -18.84 -6.64
CA ALA A 88 -6.16 -17.47 -7.09
C ALA A 88 -5.56 -16.58 -5.99
N ARG A 89 -6.11 -16.66 -4.76
CA ARG A 89 -5.58 -15.93 -3.60
C ARG A 89 -4.13 -16.32 -3.29
N THR A 90 -3.82 -17.61 -3.39
CA THR A 90 -2.47 -18.13 -3.16
C THR A 90 -1.50 -17.65 -4.26
N HIS A 91 -1.90 -17.68 -5.54
CA HIS A 91 -1.09 -17.13 -6.63
C HIS A 91 -0.81 -15.65 -6.46
N ALA A 92 -1.81 -14.84 -6.06
CA ALA A 92 -1.63 -13.42 -5.78
C ALA A 92 -0.62 -13.18 -4.67
N ALA A 93 -0.74 -13.91 -3.56
CA ALA A 93 0.18 -13.78 -2.44
C ALA A 93 1.62 -14.14 -2.85
N VAL A 94 1.82 -15.23 -3.58
CA VAL A 94 3.15 -15.65 -4.06
C VAL A 94 3.76 -14.62 -5.02
N LEU A 95 2.97 -14.13 -5.97
CA LEU A 95 3.40 -13.14 -6.95
C LEU A 95 3.80 -11.81 -6.28
N LEU A 96 3.00 -11.34 -5.32
CA LEU A 96 3.28 -10.12 -4.57
C LEU A 96 4.45 -10.27 -3.60
N ALA A 97 4.64 -11.46 -3.02
CA ALA A 97 5.77 -11.78 -2.14
C ALA A 97 7.12 -11.70 -2.86
N GLY A 98 7.15 -12.05 -4.15
CA GLY A 98 8.35 -12.02 -4.98
C GLY A 98 8.77 -10.61 -5.40
N GLN A 99 7.91 -9.59 -5.20
CA GLN A 99 8.25 -8.22 -5.52
C GLN A 99 9.03 -7.59 -4.36
N PRO A 100 10.27 -7.12 -4.59
CA PRO A 100 10.99 -6.37 -3.58
C PRO A 100 10.23 -5.07 -3.26
N ALA A 101 10.41 -4.57 -2.04
CA ALA A 101 10.04 -3.19 -1.72
C ALA A 101 10.70 -2.26 -2.74
N GLU A 102 9.93 -1.38 -3.38
CA GLU A 102 10.51 -0.39 -4.31
C GLU A 102 11.57 0.41 -3.55
N GLN A 103 12.81 0.29 -4.01
CA GLN A 103 13.93 1.09 -3.53
C GLN A 103 14.01 2.32 -4.42
N PHE A 104 13.58 3.47 -3.89
CA PHE A 104 13.92 4.74 -4.52
C PHE A 104 15.43 4.95 -4.33
N ALA A 105 16.18 4.90 -5.44
CA ALA A 105 17.60 5.21 -5.50
C ALA A 105 17.86 6.73 -5.39
#